data_AF-A0A817CMK4-F1
#
_entry.id   AF-A0A817CMK4-F1
#
_cell.length_a   1.000
_cell.length_b   1.000
_cell.length_c   1.000
_cell.angle_alpha   90.00
_cell.angle_beta   90.00
_cell.angle_gamma   90.00
#
_symmetry.space_group_name_H-M   'P 1'
#
loop_
_entity.id
_entity.type
_entity.pdbx_description
1 polymer ?
#
loop_
_entity_poly.entity_id
_entity_poly.type
_entity_poly.pdbx_seq_one_letter_code
_entity_poly.pdbx_strand_id
1 'polypeptide(L)'
;MMENDIEQLVTALTCSSPSTETLHSIARLLEKQTSDSLSSFVLESLPHLLVIEHWAWKELSNDCRHWGDNHYYVDFLHTLASFNRKLLRSVNVKASTKAYLLIPDTVDWIDAVFDRIETTAIEDHPLWTIASRWFDALSHLIYDHVQFVELPAIIQVNKRIECNFIMTDQFRLYLTQLHQPNVSQTIFSPKQLFYLKTCSLSIKIYVYSNVQYFPYTGGQILAHLSDDYFRLMVVQSHTVSSWSAELLACIAHLSSLVASCCWWDTNMTSHIKILLPFEQKAYEFVQALIRNIDHTPFNERITVEWSNEDTMLLDSNLLLLLTSLDIENSSCFIRSNTSLFDTLISVAETSPFDRICLCAYGILSRILSDEDLKEMKVANNMCQFFMNILEQAWNDPSQKYKQIPVSNLLNSKLESSFEYF
;
A
#
# COMPACT_ATOMS: atom_id res chain seq x y z
N MET A 1 -5.05 -43.25 0.97
CA MET A 1 -4.09 -42.13 1.02
C MET A 1 -4.08 -41.66 2.47
N MET A 2 -2.98 -41.85 3.20
CA MET A 2 -2.86 -41.28 4.55
C MET A 2 -2.86 -39.76 4.42
N GLU A 3 -3.82 -39.10 5.06
CA GLU A 3 -3.64 -37.72 5.50
C GLU A 3 -2.45 -37.75 6.46
N ASN A 4 -1.30 -37.29 5.99
CA ASN A 4 -0.19 -37.05 6.91
C ASN A 4 -0.64 -35.93 7.85
N ASP A 5 -0.65 -36.24 9.15
CA ASP A 5 -0.93 -35.28 10.21
C ASP A 5 0.05 -34.09 10.10
N ILE A 6 -0.47 -32.86 10.20
CA ILE A 6 0.34 -31.64 10.09
C ILE A 6 1.49 -31.66 11.10
N GLU A 7 1.28 -32.26 12.27
CA GLU A 7 2.28 -32.45 13.31
C GLU A 7 3.51 -33.24 12.80
N GLN A 8 3.28 -34.33 12.06
CA GLN A 8 4.36 -35.15 11.51
C GLN A 8 5.15 -34.40 10.44
N LEU A 9 4.45 -33.65 9.58
CA LEU A 9 5.06 -32.84 8.53
C LEU A 9 5.92 -31.71 9.12
N VAL A 10 5.42 -31.04 10.15
CA VAL A 10 6.14 -29.95 10.83
C VAL A 10 7.36 -30.48 11.57
N THR A 11 7.25 -31.64 12.23
CA THR A 11 8.38 -32.29 12.87
C THR A 11 9.49 -32.57 11.84
N ALA A 12 9.12 -33.11 10.67
CA ALA A 12 10.06 -33.35 9.58
C ALA A 12 10.66 -32.06 8.98
N LEU A 13 9.91 -30.94 8.97
CA LEU A 13 10.38 -29.64 8.50
C LEU A 13 11.53 -29.10 9.38
N THR A 14 11.45 -29.32 10.69
CA THR A 14 12.45 -28.80 11.65
C THR A 14 13.77 -29.58 11.67
N CYS A 15 13.87 -30.69 10.94
CA CYS A 15 15.14 -31.40 10.75
C CYS A 15 16.14 -30.54 9.98
N SER A 16 17.46 -30.79 10.16
CA SER A 16 18.55 -29.97 9.60
C SER A 16 18.55 -29.82 8.07
N SER A 17 17.80 -30.64 7.34
CA SER A 17 17.51 -30.48 5.92
C SER A 17 16.16 -31.12 5.60
N PRO A 18 15.08 -30.35 5.41
CA PRO A 18 13.78 -30.93 5.09
C PRO A 18 13.81 -31.62 3.72
N SER A 19 13.13 -32.77 3.63
CA SER A 19 13.01 -33.47 2.35
C SER A 19 12.09 -32.70 1.40
N THR A 20 12.32 -32.84 0.10
CA THR A 20 11.45 -32.25 -0.95
C THR A 20 10.01 -32.73 -0.82
N GLU A 21 9.81 -33.99 -0.43
CA GLU A 21 8.49 -34.56 -0.15
C GLU A 21 7.79 -33.86 1.03
N THR A 22 8.53 -33.47 2.07
CA THR A 22 7.99 -32.73 3.22
C THR A 22 7.51 -31.35 2.80
N LEU A 23 8.36 -30.58 2.12
CA LEU A 23 8.01 -29.24 1.61
C LEU A 23 6.78 -29.28 0.69
N HIS A 24 6.76 -30.24 -0.24
CA HIS A 24 5.64 -30.43 -1.17
C HIS A 24 4.33 -30.82 -0.48
N SER A 25 4.41 -31.65 0.57
CA SER A 25 3.24 -32.09 1.32
C SER A 25 2.64 -30.94 2.13
N ILE A 26 3.47 -30.11 2.75
CA ILE A 26 3.01 -28.91 3.46
C ILE A 26 2.45 -27.89 2.46
N ALA A 27 3.12 -27.63 1.34
CA ALA A 27 2.61 -26.73 0.30
C ALA A 27 1.21 -27.14 -0.17
N ARG A 28 1.00 -28.43 -0.48
CA ARG A 28 -0.32 -28.97 -0.84
C ARG A 28 -1.36 -28.81 0.26
N LEU A 29 -0.98 -28.96 1.53
CA LEU A 29 -1.88 -28.77 2.67
C LEU A 29 -2.38 -27.33 2.74
N LEU A 30 -1.48 -26.36 2.56
CA LEU A 30 -1.78 -24.92 2.55
C LEU A 30 -2.63 -24.52 1.33
N GLU A 31 -2.33 -25.07 0.15
CA GLU A 31 -3.07 -24.78 -1.08
C GLU A 31 -4.53 -25.24 -1.04
N LYS A 32 -4.78 -26.40 -0.41
CA LYS A 32 -6.13 -26.98 -0.26
C LYS A 32 -7.07 -26.11 0.57
N GLN A 33 -6.56 -25.17 1.36
CA GLN A 33 -7.40 -24.33 2.20
C GLN A 33 -8.23 -23.36 1.34
N THR A 34 -9.55 -23.46 1.50
CA THR A 34 -10.56 -22.59 0.87
C THR A 34 -10.99 -21.50 1.84
N SER A 35 -11.79 -20.52 1.38
CA SER A 35 -12.39 -19.51 2.26
C SER A 35 -13.13 -20.12 3.45
N ASP A 36 -13.75 -21.27 3.24
CA ASP A 36 -14.67 -21.90 4.18
C ASP A 36 -13.92 -22.73 5.23
N SER A 37 -12.81 -23.37 4.85
CA SER A 37 -12.00 -24.21 5.76
C SER A 37 -10.88 -23.45 6.46
N LEU A 38 -10.50 -22.27 5.95
CA LEU A 38 -9.30 -21.56 6.40
C LEU A 38 -9.34 -21.17 7.87
N SER A 39 -10.48 -20.67 8.36
CA SER A 39 -10.59 -20.19 9.75
C SER A 39 -10.46 -21.33 10.76
N SER A 40 -11.15 -22.46 10.54
CA SER A 40 -11.04 -23.64 11.41
C SER A 40 -9.63 -24.23 11.35
N PHE A 41 -9.06 -24.36 10.14
CA PHE A 41 -7.70 -24.86 9.96
C PHE A 41 -6.66 -24.02 10.72
N VAL A 42 -6.73 -22.69 10.62
CA VAL A 42 -5.81 -21.78 11.32
C VAL A 42 -5.93 -21.94 12.83
N LEU A 43 -7.14 -22.04 13.36
CA LEU A 43 -7.35 -22.17 14.81
C LEU A 43 -6.88 -23.53 15.35
N GLU A 44 -7.15 -24.60 14.63
CA GLU A 44 -6.76 -25.97 15.01
C GLU A 44 -5.26 -26.21 14.85
N SER A 45 -4.65 -25.62 13.83
CA SER A 45 -3.25 -25.82 13.45
C SER A 45 -2.33 -24.68 13.85
N LEU A 46 -2.77 -23.73 14.70
CA LEU A 46 -2.01 -22.52 15.03
C LEU A 46 -0.56 -22.79 15.47
N PRO A 47 -0.28 -23.74 16.41
CA PRO A 47 1.10 -24.01 16.82
C PRO A 47 1.99 -24.50 15.68
N HIS A 48 1.42 -25.31 14.78
CA HIS A 48 2.11 -25.88 13.63
C HIS A 48 2.40 -24.83 12.55
N LEU A 49 1.44 -23.94 12.29
CA LEU A 49 1.60 -22.82 11.36
C LEU A 49 2.67 -21.84 11.85
N LEU A 50 2.76 -21.59 13.16
CA LEU A 50 3.83 -20.77 13.72
C LEU A 50 5.22 -21.37 13.49
N VAL A 51 5.37 -22.69 13.65
CA VAL A 51 6.64 -23.36 13.36
C VAL A 51 6.99 -23.23 11.87
N ILE A 52 6.01 -23.33 10.98
CA ILE A 52 6.21 -23.14 9.54
C ILE A 52 6.67 -21.71 9.21
N GLU A 53 6.02 -20.69 9.78
CA GLU A 53 6.39 -19.28 9.58
C GLU A 53 7.78 -18.98 10.16
N HIS A 54 8.08 -19.46 11.36
CA HIS A 54 9.41 -19.29 11.96
C HIS A 54 10.50 -19.98 11.16
N TRP A 55 10.20 -21.17 10.62
CA TRP A 55 11.11 -21.85 9.71
C TRP A 55 11.35 -21.02 8.45
N ALA A 56 10.31 -20.43 7.86
CA ALA A 56 10.42 -19.60 6.68
C ALA A 56 11.25 -18.32 6.93
N TRP A 57 11.00 -17.61 8.03
CA TRP A 57 11.81 -16.45 8.43
C TRP A 57 13.27 -16.81 8.66
N LYS A 58 13.53 -17.93 9.34
CA LYS A 58 14.88 -18.43 9.55
C LYS A 58 15.55 -18.82 8.23
N GLU A 59 14.84 -19.48 7.33
CA GLU A 59 15.33 -19.85 6.01
C GLU A 59 15.69 -18.61 5.18
N LEU A 60 14.83 -17.58 5.19
CA LEU A 60 15.09 -16.29 4.57
C LEU A 60 16.32 -15.58 5.16
N SER A 61 16.57 -15.75 6.46
CA SER A 61 17.72 -15.14 7.15
C SER A 61 19.06 -15.86 6.91
N ASN A 62 19.07 -17.10 6.41
CA ASN A 62 20.28 -17.90 6.21
C ASN A 62 20.86 -17.79 4.78
N ASP A 63 22.07 -18.34 4.56
CA ASP A 63 22.69 -18.41 3.24
C ASP A 63 21.96 -19.43 2.33
N CYS A 64 21.25 -18.94 1.32
CA CYS A 64 20.50 -19.80 0.40
C CYS A 64 21.14 -20.05 -0.95
N ARG A 65 22.45 -20.30 -0.97
CA ARG A 65 23.10 -20.95 -2.13
C ARG A 65 22.31 -22.16 -2.64
N HIS A 66 21.69 -22.92 -1.73
CA HIS A 66 20.93 -24.11 -2.08
C HIS A 66 19.58 -23.85 -2.79
N TRP A 67 19.06 -22.61 -2.82
CA TRP A 67 17.86 -22.29 -3.60
C TRP A 67 18.11 -22.39 -5.11
N GLY A 68 19.34 -22.10 -5.56
CA GLY A 68 19.71 -22.26 -6.97
C GLY A 68 19.67 -23.72 -7.42
N ASP A 69 19.90 -24.65 -6.49
CA ASP A 69 19.94 -26.09 -6.76
C ASP A 69 18.60 -26.80 -6.50
N ASN A 70 17.67 -26.14 -5.80
CA ASN A 70 16.43 -26.77 -5.33
C ASN A 70 15.21 -25.84 -5.39
N HIS A 71 14.49 -25.90 -6.51
CA HIS A 71 13.27 -25.13 -6.76
C HIS A 71 12.14 -25.36 -5.73
N TYR A 72 12.12 -26.51 -5.02
CA TYR A 72 11.07 -26.82 -4.05
C TYR A 72 11.03 -25.85 -2.86
N TYR A 73 12.17 -25.25 -2.49
CA TYR A 73 12.20 -24.22 -1.43
C TYR A 73 11.50 -22.95 -1.89
N VAL A 74 11.78 -22.52 -3.13
CA VAL A 74 11.17 -21.33 -3.74
C VAL A 74 9.66 -21.54 -3.90
N ASP A 75 9.25 -22.70 -4.41
CA ASP A 75 7.83 -23.05 -4.57
C ASP A 75 7.12 -23.07 -3.22
N PHE A 76 7.71 -23.70 -2.21
CA PHE A 76 7.15 -23.73 -0.85
C PHE A 76 6.94 -22.32 -0.28
N LEU A 77 7.96 -21.45 -0.37
CA LEU A 77 7.86 -20.07 0.10
C LEU A 77 6.81 -19.29 -0.70
N HIS A 78 6.71 -19.49 -2.01
CA HIS A 78 5.64 -18.88 -2.80
C HIS A 78 4.23 -19.33 -2.40
N THR A 79 4.07 -20.61 -2.08
CA THR A 79 2.81 -21.17 -1.58
C THR A 79 2.46 -20.60 -0.21
N LEU A 80 3.44 -20.50 0.70
CA LEU A 80 3.25 -19.91 2.02
C LEU A 80 2.86 -18.42 1.95
N ALA A 81 3.53 -17.62 1.12
CA ALA A 81 3.09 -16.24 0.85
C ALA A 81 1.65 -16.15 0.35
N SER A 82 1.26 -17.08 -0.52
CA SER A 82 -0.10 -17.12 -1.08
C SER A 82 -1.13 -17.49 -0.01
N PHE A 83 -0.78 -18.40 0.90
CA PHE A 83 -1.57 -18.71 2.08
C PHE A 83 -1.71 -17.49 3.00
N ASN A 84 -0.63 -16.76 3.26
CA ASN A 84 -0.64 -15.54 4.08
C ASN A 84 -1.54 -14.46 3.52
N ARG A 85 -1.57 -14.30 2.19
CA ARG A 85 -2.53 -13.40 1.54
C ARG A 85 -3.98 -13.83 1.74
N LYS A 86 -4.29 -15.14 1.66
CA LYS A 86 -5.64 -15.66 1.97
C LYS A 86 -6.00 -15.41 3.44
N LEU A 87 -5.05 -15.62 4.35
CA LEU A 87 -5.20 -15.38 5.79
C LEU A 87 -5.57 -13.92 6.08
N LEU A 88 -4.88 -12.96 5.45
CA LEU A 88 -5.15 -11.53 5.62
C LEU A 88 -6.58 -11.16 5.21
N ARG A 89 -7.07 -11.71 4.10
CA ARG A 89 -8.43 -11.49 3.59
C ARG A 89 -9.52 -12.17 4.41
N SER A 90 -9.18 -13.10 5.31
CA SER A 90 -10.16 -13.80 6.11
C SER A 90 -10.74 -12.89 7.20
N VAL A 91 -12.04 -12.62 7.12
CA VAL A 91 -12.77 -11.86 8.16
C VAL A 91 -13.00 -12.67 9.44
N ASN A 92 -12.94 -14.00 9.35
CA ASN A 92 -13.22 -14.91 10.46
C ASN A 92 -11.99 -15.19 11.34
N VAL A 93 -10.80 -14.78 10.92
CA VAL A 93 -9.58 -14.90 11.72
C VAL A 93 -9.29 -13.56 12.40
N LYS A 94 -9.11 -13.58 13.72
CA LYS A 94 -8.83 -12.36 14.50
C LYS A 94 -7.51 -11.72 14.09
N ALA A 95 -7.48 -10.38 14.12
CA ALA A 95 -6.30 -9.58 13.84
C ALA A 95 -5.06 -10.02 14.64
N SER A 96 -5.24 -10.30 15.94
CA SER A 96 -4.16 -10.77 16.82
C SER A 96 -3.56 -12.12 16.37
N THR A 97 -4.38 -13.03 15.86
CA THR A 97 -3.92 -14.32 15.34
C THR A 97 -3.15 -14.14 14.03
N LYS A 98 -3.63 -13.24 13.14
CA LYS A 98 -2.91 -12.87 11.92
C LYS A 98 -1.54 -12.27 12.25
N ALA A 99 -1.50 -11.32 13.19
CA ALA A 99 -0.27 -10.68 13.63
C ALA A 99 0.71 -11.68 14.24
N TYR A 100 0.22 -12.59 15.10
CA TYR A 100 1.06 -13.60 15.73
C TYR A 100 1.68 -14.58 14.74
N LEU A 101 1.01 -14.87 13.61
CA LEU A 101 1.56 -15.71 12.54
C LEU A 101 2.54 -14.97 11.64
N LEU A 102 2.21 -13.73 11.26
CA LEU A 102 2.91 -13.04 10.16
C LEU A 102 4.08 -12.18 10.63
N ILE A 103 4.01 -11.62 11.84
CA ILE A 103 5.03 -10.70 12.36
C ILE A 103 6.12 -11.55 13.04
N PRO A 104 7.40 -11.43 12.61
CA PRO A 104 8.47 -12.20 13.22
C PRO A 104 8.71 -11.80 14.67
N ASP A 105 8.99 -12.78 15.51
CA ASP A 105 9.25 -12.60 16.95
C ASP A 105 10.55 -11.85 17.24
N THR A 106 11.51 -11.82 16.30
CA THR A 106 12.85 -11.25 16.51
C THR A 106 13.24 -10.27 15.42
N VAL A 107 13.84 -9.15 15.83
CA VAL A 107 14.44 -8.16 14.92
C VAL A 107 15.68 -8.71 14.21
N ASP A 108 16.37 -9.68 14.81
CA ASP A 108 17.56 -10.31 14.24
C ASP A 108 17.27 -11.01 12.91
N TRP A 109 16.13 -11.68 12.78
CA TRP A 109 15.71 -12.26 11.49
C TRP A 109 15.44 -11.18 10.44
N ILE A 110 14.82 -10.07 10.84
CA ILE A 110 14.56 -8.95 9.94
C ILE A 110 15.89 -8.38 9.42
N ASP A 111 16.83 -8.08 10.31
CA ASP A 111 18.13 -7.51 9.95
C ASP A 111 18.91 -8.45 9.03
N ALA A 112 18.96 -9.75 9.34
CA ALA A 112 19.62 -10.73 8.49
C ALA A 112 18.99 -10.85 7.10
N VAL A 113 17.65 -10.78 7.00
CA VAL A 113 16.95 -10.75 5.69
C VAL A 113 17.34 -9.50 4.90
N PHE A 114 17.36 -8.32 5.52
CA PHE A 114 17.74 -7.09 4.83
C PHE A 114 19.21 -7.06 4.41
N ASP A 115 20.13 -7.47 5.28
CA ASP A 115 21.57 -7.57 4.95
C ASP A 115 21.79 -8.48 3.73
N ARG A 116 20.98 -9.54 3.62
CA ARG A 116 21.03 -10.45 2.47
C ARG A 116 20.44 -9.88 1.19
N ILE A 117 19.30 -9.20 1.31
CA ILE A 117 18.69 -8.49 0.19
C ILE A 117 19.68 -7.46 -0.38
N GLU A 118 20.34 -6.70 0.49
CA GLU A 118 21.31 -5.67 0.11
C GLU A 118 22.57 -6.23 -0.56
N THR A 119 23.03 -7.40 -0.13
CA THR A 119 24.19 -8.08 -0.74
C THR A 119 23.85 -8.85 -2.03
N THR A 120 22.57 -8.96 -2.39
CA THR A 120 22.13 -9.67 -3.60
C THR A 120 22.34 -8.81 -4.86
N ALA A 121 23.41 -9.09 -5.60
CA ALA A 121 23.74 -8.36 -6.84
C ALA A 121 22.87 -8.75 -8.05
N ILE A 122 22.25 -9.94 -8.04
CA ILE A 122 21.46 -10.46 -9.17
C ILE A 122 20.05 -9.83 -9.13
N GLU A 123 19.71 -9.08 -10.19
CA GLU A 123 18.43 -8.38 -10.35
C GLU A 123 17.20 -9.32 -10.31
N ASP A 124 17.34 -10.52 -10.90
CA ASP A 124 16.26 -11.52 -11.03
C ASP A 124 16.31 -12.63 -9.96
N HIS A 125 17.04 -12.40 -8.85
CA HIS A 125 17.14 -13.42 -7.80
C HIS A 125 15.77 -13.69 -7.13
N PRO A 126 15.37 -14.96 -6.88
CA PRO A 126 14.05 -15.30 -6.32
C PRO A 126 13.74 -14.63 -4.96
N LEU A 127 14.80 -14.32 -4.18
CA LEU A 127 14.69 -13.63 -2.90
C LEU A 127 13.91 -12.31 -3.01
N TRP A 128 14.10 -11.53 -4.08
CA TRP A 128 13.38 -10.27 -4.27
C TRP A 128 11.87 -10.49 -4.29
N THR A 129 11.41 -11.44 -5.10
CA THR A 129 9.98 -11.76 -5.22
C THR A 129 9.41 -12.33 -3.92
N ILE A 130 10.16 -13.18 -3.22
CA ILE A 130 9.72 -13.77 -1.95
C ILE A 130 9.61 -12.68 -0.88
N ALA A 131 10.67 -11.89 -0.69
CA ALA A 131 10.69 -10.79 0.27
C ALA A 131 9.59 -9.77 -0.02
N SER A 132 9.38 -9.40 -1.30
CA SER A 132 8.27 -8.54 -1.71
C SER A 132 6.93 -9.04 -1.21
N ARG A 133 6.62 -10.34 -1.38
CA ARG A 133 5.33 -10.89 -0.95
C ARG A 133 5.14 -10.84 0.56
N TRP A 134 6.20 -11.08 1.33
CA TRP A 134 6.14 -11.02 2.80
C TRP A 134 5.95 -9.59 3.30
N PHE A 135 6.73 -8.63 2.79
CA PHE A 135 6.60 -7.24 3.21
C PHE A 135 5.31 -6.60 2.69
N ASP A 136 4.83 -6.98 1.51
CA ASP A 136 3.49 -6.61 1.03
C ASP A 136 2.44 -7.17 2.02
N ALA A 137 2.54 -8.43 2.46
CA ALA A 137 1.59 -9.01 3.42
C ALA A 137 1.59 -8.27 4.78
N LEU A 138 2.78 -7.99 5.33
CA LEU A 138 2.92 -7.19 6.55
C LEU A 138 2.33 -5.80 6.39
N SER A 139 2.59 -5.16 5.26
CA SER A 139 2.02 -3.86 4.91
C SER A 139 0.49 -3.89 4.97
N HIS A 140 -0.16 -4.83 4.27
CA HIS A 140 -1.62 -4.97 4.30
C HIS A 140 -2.17 -5.24 5.70
N LEU A 141 -1.47 -6.05 6.52
CA LEU A 141 -1.87 -6.28 7.91
C LEU A 141 -1.91 -4.98 8.72
N ILE A 142 -0.86 -4.15 8.60
CA ILE A 142 -0.75 -2.88 9.33
C ILE A 142 -1.79 -1.88 8.81
N TYR A 143 -2.05 -1.88 7.50
CA TYR A 143 -3.09 -1.04 6.92
C TYR A 143 -4.46 -1.33 7.57
N ASP A 144 -4.85 -2.60 7.64
CA ASP A 144 -6.15 -2.96 8.23
C ASP A 144 -6.16 -2.78 9.76
N HIS A 145 -5.00 -2.89 10.42
CA HIS A 145 -4.83 -2.92 11.87
C HIS A 145 -3.67 -2.04 12.35
N VAL A 146 -3.91 -0.72 12.33
CA VAL A 146 -2.91 0.32 12.64
C VAL A 146 -2.27 0.15 14.03
N GLN A 147 -2.94 -0.50 14.99
CA GLN A 147 -2.37 -0.75 16.31
C GLN A 147 -1.06 -1.55 16.30
N PHE A 148 -0.75 -2.28 15.22
CA PHE A 148 0.48 -3.04 15.10
C PHE A 148 1.68 -2.22 14.63
N VAL A 149 1.48 -0.97 14.24
CA VAL A 149 2.54 -0.13 13.65
C VAL A 149 3.69 0.16 14.63
N GLU A 150 3.39 0.17 15.93
CA GLU A 150 4.36 0.44 17.00
C GLU A 150 5.14 -0.81 17.45
N LEU A 151 4.86 -1.99 16.86
CA LEU A 151 5.59 -3.20 17.21
C LEU A 151 7.07 -3.09 16.78
N PRO A 152 8.03 -3.51 17.63
CA PRO A 152 9.47 -3.36 17.34
C PRO A 152 9.90 -3.95 15.98
N ALA A 153 9.35 -5.11 15.62
CA ALA A 153 9.58 -5.75 14.32
C ALA A 153 9.14 -4.86 13.15
N ILE A 154 7.96 -4.24 13.24
CA ILE A 154 7.42 -3.36 12.20
C ILE A 154 8.22 -2.06 12.10
N ILE A 155 8.60 -1.48 13.24
CA ILE A 155 9.49 -0.31 13.29
C ILE A 155 10.81 -0.64 12.59
N GLN A 156 11.42 -1.79 12.90
CA GLN A 156 12.70 -2.19 12.32
C GLN A 156 12.60 -2.42 10.80
N VAL A 157 11.56 -3.11 10.33
CA VAL A 157 11.32 -3.31 8.89
C VAL A 157 11.26 -1.96 8.17
N ASN A 158 10.42 -1.04 8.65
CA ASN A 158 10.26 0.26 7.99
C ASN A 158 11.53 1.11 8.08
N LYS A 159 12.26 1.07 9.20
CA LYS A 159 13.57 1.73 9.32
C LYS A 159 14.58 1.22 8.28
N ARG A 160 14.67 -0.10 8.08
CA ARG A 160 15.56 -0.70 7.07
C ARG A 160 15.12 -0.30 5.66
N ILE A 161 13.83 -0.40 5.35
CA ILE A 161 13.28 -0.03 4.05
C ILE A 161 13.56 1.45 3.73
N GLU A 162 13.31 2.33 4.68
CA GLU A 162 13.47 3.77 4.47
C GLU A 162 14.94 4.14 4.23
N CYS A 163 15.84 3.74 5.13
CA CYS A 163 17.25 4.09 5.07
C CYS A 163 17.99 3.42 3.91
N ASN A 164 17.71 2.15 3.63
CA ASN A 164 18.56 1.34 2.75
C ASN A 164 17.95 1.16 1.35
N PHE A 165 16.69 1.57 1.15
CA PHE A 165 16.02 1.46 -0.14
C PHE A 165 15.45 2.80 -0.59
N ILE A 166 14.45 3.37 0.09
CA ILE A 166 13.77 4.60 -0.36
C ILE A 166 14.72 5.79 -0.47
N MET A 167 15.51 6.05 0.58
CA MET A 167 16.39 7.22 0.68
C MET A 167 17.76 6.96 0.03
N THR A 168 17.79 6.30 -1.13
CA THR A 168 19.03 5.93 -1.82
C THR A 168 19.05 6.37 -3.28
N ASP A 169 20.26 6.57 -3.81
CA ASP A 169 20.45 6.88 -5.23
C ASP A 169 19.96 5.76 -6.16
N GLN A 170 19.96 4.50 -5.69
CA GLN A 170 19.46 3.36 -6.47
C GLN A 170 17.95 3.44 -6.70
N PHE A 171 17.19 3.85 -5.68
CA PHE A 171 15.75 4.08 -5.83
C PHE A 171 15.47 5.21 -6.84
N ARG A 172 16.22 6.32 -6.74
CA ARG A 172 16.12 7.42 -7.69
C ARG A 172 16.48 6.99 -9.11
N LEU A 173 17.52 6.18 -9.27
CA LEU A 173 17.89 5.63 -10.57
C LEU A 173 16.73 4.84 -11.18
N TYR A 174 16.11 3.93 -10.43
CA TYR A 174 14.94 3.19 -10.92
C TYR A 174 13.74 4.11 -11.21
N LEU A 175 13.52 5.15 -10.41
CA LEU A 175 12.46 6.13 -10.67
C LEU A 175 12.70 6.89 -11.99
N THR A 176 13.93 7.30 -12.28
CA THR A 176 14.27 7.99 -13.53
C THR A 176 14.14 7.12 -14.77
N GLN A 177 14.31 5.80 -14.65
CA GLN A 177 14.07 4.87 -15.76
C GLN A 177 12.60 4.88 -16.21
N LEU A 178 11.68 5.15 -15.28
CA LEU A 178 10.25 5.28 -15.57
C LEU A 178 9.89 6.62 -16.24
N HIS A 179 10.83 7.55 -16.46
CA HIS A 179 10.57 8.78 -17.22
C HIS A 179 10.45 8.56 -18.73
N GLN A 180 10.69 7.34 -19.21
CA GLN A 180 10.57 7.02 -20.64
C GLN A 180 9.10 6.81 -21.02
N PRO A 181 8.55 7.51 -22.03
CA PRO A 181 7.12 7.41 -22.38
C PRO A 181 6.68 5.97 -22.73
N ASN A 182 7.57 5.21 -23.37
CA ASN A 182 7.33 3.82 -23.75
C ASN A 182 8.20 2.89 -22.90
N VAL A 183 7.84 2.72 -21.63
CA VAL A 183 8.53 1.77 -20.74
C VAL A 183 8.26 0.35 -21.26
N SER A 184 9.32 -0.33 -21.70
CA SER A 184 9.21 -1.75 -22.06
C SER A 184 8.92 -2.59 -20.82
N GLN A 185 8.02 -3.58 -20.93
CA GLN A 185 7.77 -4.58 -19.87
C GLN A 185 9.06 -5.27 -19.42
N THR A 186 10.06 -5.38 -20.30
CA THR A 186 11.36 -6.01 -20.01
C THR A 186 12.24 -5.21 -19.05
N ILE A 187 11.84 -4.00 -18.64
CA ILE A 187 12.64 -3.17 -17.72
C ILE A 187 12.44 -3.65 -16.27
N PHE A 188 11.26 -4.16 -15.90
CA PHE A 188 10.91 -4.47 -14.52
C PHE A 188 11.54 -5.78 -14.03
N SER A 189 12.75 -5.70 -13.46
CA SER A 189 13.31 -6.79 -12.66
C SER A 189 12.56 -6.94 -11.33
N PRO A 190 12.57 -8.13 -10.71
CA PRO A 190 12.08 -8.33 -9.34
C PRO A 190 12.67 -7.35 -8.34
N LYS A 191 13.97 -7.03 -8.46
CA LYS A 191 14.62 -6.03 -7.61
C LYS A 191 14.04 -4.64 -7.83
N GLN A 192 13.84 -4.20 -9.07
CA GLN A 192 13.21 -2.91 -9.34
C GLN A 192 11.79 -2.81 -8.76
N LEU A 193 11.00 -3.87 -8.90
CA LEU A 193 9.67 -3.95 -8.30
C LEU A 193 9.74 -3.90 -6.77
N PHE A 194 10.69 -4.58 -6.15
CA PHE A 194 10.89 -4.50 -4.70
C PHE A 194 11.13 -3.06 -4.26
N TYR A 195 12.02 -2.33 -4.94
CA TYR A 195 12.29 -0.92 -4.65
C TYR A 195 11.04 -0.06 -4.86
N LEU A 196 10.49 -0.01 -6.07
CA LEU A 196 9.47 0.99 -6.40
C LEU A 196 8.08 0.64 -5.85
N LYS A 197 7.74 -0.64 -5.75
CA LYS A 197 6.43 -1.12 -5.32
C LYS A 197 6.42 -1.44 -3.83
N THR A 198 7.15 -2.47 -3.41
CA THR A 198 7.09 -3.00 -2.04
C THR A 198 7.59 -2.00 -1.01
N CYS A 199 8.74 -1.35 -1.25
CA CYS A 199 9.25 -0.37 -0.30
C CYS A 199 8.30 0.83 -0.17
N SER A 200 7.75 1.31 -1.29
CA SER A 200 6.77 2.40 -1.29
C SER A 200 5.48 2.01 -0.55
N LEU A 201 4.98 0.78 -0.73
CA LEU A 201 3.85 0.22 0.00
C LEU A 201 4.07 0.19 1.51
N SER A 202 5.25 -0.23 1.95
CA SER A 202 5.57 -0.31 3.38
C SER A 202 5.64 1.08 4.00
N ILE A 203 6.46 1.97 3.42
CA ILE A 203 6.69 3.31 3.97
C ILE A 203 5.42 4.15 3.92
N LYS A 204 4.59 4.05 2.87
CA LYS A 204 3.36 4.84 2.84
C LYS A 204 2.47 4.52 4.04
N ILE A 205 2.30 3.25 4.39
CA ILE A 205 1.42 2.82 5.49
C ILE A 205 2.00 3.28 6.82
N TYR A 206 3.32 3.21 6.94
CA TYR A 206 4.04 3.66 8.13
C TYR A 206 3.92 5.18 8.31
N VAL A 207 4.14 5.97 7.25
CA VAL A 207 3.94 7.44 7.23
C VAL A 207 2.50 7.81 7.56
N TYR A 208 1.54 7.10 6.96
CA TYR A 208 0.12 7.36 7.18
C TYR A 208 -0.33 7.16 8.63
N SER A 209 0.32 6.23 9.32
CA SER A 209 0.02 5.92 10.72
C SER A 209 0.61 6.96 11.70
N ASN A 210 1.34 7.97 11.21
CA ASN A 210 1.95 9.06 11.97
C ASN A 210 2.77 8.61 13.20
N VAL A 211 3.60 7.58 13.01
CA VAL A 211 4.42 7.00 14.08
C VAL A 211 5.53 7.97 14.52
N GLN A 212 5.97 7.96 15.77
CA GLN A 212 7.00 8.92 16.20
C GLN A 212 8.45 8.48 15.90
N TYR A 213 8.65 7.26 15.39
CA TYR A 213 9.96 6.62 15.25
C TYR A 213 10.47 6.63 13.81
N PHE A 214 10.57 7.83 13.20
CA PHE A 214 11.05 8.00 11.85
C PHE A 214 12.55 8.34 11.77
N PRO A 215 13.34 7.59 10.97
CA PRO A 215 14.61 8.05 10.45
C PRO A 215 14.50 9.34 9.62
N TYR A 216 13.48 9.44 8.76
CA TYR A 216 13.20 10.64 7.98
C TYR A 216 11.72 11.03 8.01
N THR A 217 11.46 12.33 8.00
CA THR A 217 10.10 12.86 7.99
C THR A 217 9.43 12.70 6.63
N GLY A 218 8.10 12.74 6.58
CA GLY A 218 7.36 12.77 5.31
C GLY A 218 7.82 13.92 4.39
N GLY A 219 8.13 15.09 4.97
CA GLY A 219 8.72 16.21 4.23
C GLY A 219 10.11 15.92 3.65
N GLN A 220 10.98 15.19 4.38
CA GLN A 220 12.30 14.79 3.88
C GLN A 220 12.20 13.77 2.75
N ILE A 221 11.30 12.78 2.87
CA ILE A 221 11.02 11.82 1.79
C ILE A 221 10.51 12.56 0.55
N LEU A 222 9.55 13.49 0.71
CA LEU A 222 9.06 14.30 -0.40
C LEU A 222 10.16 15.12 -1.07
N ALA A 223 11.02 15.77 -0.29
CA ALA A 223 12.12 16.55 -0.83
C ALA A 223 13.11 15.67 -1.63
N HIS A 224 13.26 14.40 -1.26
CA HIS A 224 14.09 13.44 -1.97
C HIS A 224 13.48 12.97 -3.29
N LEU A 225 12.14 12.84 -3.36
CA LEU A 225 11.43 12.23 -4.48
C LEU A 225 10.76 13.22 -5.44
N SER A 226 10.55 14.48 -5.03
CA SER A 226 9.60 15.42 -5.65
C SER A 226 9.79 15.60 -7.15
N ASP A 227 11.00 15.97 -7.60
CA ASP A 227 11.25 16.28 -9.01
C ASP A 227 11.14 15.03 -9.90
N ASP A 228 11.66 13.90 -9.43
CA ASP A 228 11.64 12.65 -10.17
C ASP A 228 10.21 12.07 -10.25
N TYR A 229 9.42 12.20 -9.18
CA TYR A 229 8.00 11.81 -9.17
C TYR A 229 7.12 12.75 -10.00
N PHE A 230 7.31 14.07 -9.91
CA PHE A 230 6.59 15.04 -10.73
C PHE A 230 6.77 14.72 -12.22
N ARG A 231 8.02 14.53 -12.65
CA ARG A 231 8.34 14.23 -14.05
C ARG A 231 7.75 12.89 -14.49
N LEU A 232 7.81 11.88 -13.63
CA LEU A 232 7.17 10.59 -13.88
C LEU A 232 5.68 10.77 -14.17
N MET A 233 4.95 11.45 -13.29
CA MET A 233 3.50 11.62 -13.41
C MET A 233 3.12 12.39 -14.67
N VAL A 234 3.83 13.49 -14.97
CA VAL A 234 3.58 14.27 -16.18
C VAL A 234 3.77 13.41 -17.42
N VAL A 235 4.89 12.68 -17.54
CA VAL A 235 5.17 11.85 -18.72
C VAL A 235 4.19 10.70 -18.85
N GLN A 236 4.01 9.91 -17.79
CA GLN A 236 3.24 8.66 -17.87
C GLN A 236 1.73 8.91 -18.00
N SER A 237 1.22 10.05 -17.52
CA SER A 237 -0.20 10.39 -17.69
C SER A 237 -0.64 10.47 -19.16
N HIS A 238 0.29 10.64 -20.11
CA HIS A 238 0.00 10.62 -21.54
C HIS A 238 -0.07 9.22 -22.15
N THR A 239 0.38 8.20 -21.41
CA THR A 239 0.49 6.80 -21.87
C THR A 239 -0.32 5.84 -21.00
N VAL A 240 -1.24 6.36 -20.18
CA VAL A 240 -2.05 5.61 -19.21
C VAL A 240 -2.77 4.41 -19.80
N SER A 241 -3.24 4.52 -21.06
CA SER A 241 -3.93 3.43 -21.76
C SER A 241 -3.03 2.26 -22.15
N SER A 242 -1.71 2.43 -22.11
CA SER A 242 -0.72 1.40 -22.49
C SER A 242 0.13 0.89 -21.32
N TRP A 243 -0.22 1.25 -20.07
CA TRP A 243 0.54 0.79 -18.92
C TRP A 243 0.43 -0.74 -18.74
N SER A 244 1.57 -1.38 -18.46
CA SER A 244 1.58 -2.76 -18.00
C SER A 244 1.13 -2.86 -16.54
N ALA A 245 0.86 -4.07 -16.06
CA ALA A 245 0.50 -4.29 -14.65
C ALA A 245 1.64 -3.86 -13.70
N GLU A 246 2.89 -4.07 -14.10
CA GLU A 246 4.09 -3.68 -13.36
C GLU A 246 4.22 -2.16 -13.27
N LEU A 247 4.05 -1.45 -14.39
CA LEU A 247 4.10 0.02 -14.40
C LEU A 247 2.95 0.61 -13.56
N LEU A 248 1.73 0.07 -13.71
CA LEU A 248 0.58 0.46 -12.90
C LEU A 248 0.88 0.28 -11.41
N ALA A 249 1.42 -0.88 -11.01
CA ALA A 249 1.79 -1.14 -9.62
C ALA A 249 2.82 -0.11 -9.12
N CYS A 250 3.91 0.11 -9.84
CA CYS A 250 4.91 1.12 -9.45
C CYS A 250 4.29 2.51 -9.28
N ILE A 251 3.49 2.99 -10.25
CA ILE A 251 2.85 4.31 -10.17
C ILE A 251 1.84 4.38 -9.04
N ALA A 252 1.02 3.34 -8.83
CA ALA A 252 0.02 3.29 -7.75
C ALA A 252 0.67 3.37 -6.36
N HIS A 253 1.70 2.55 -6.10
CA HIS A 253 2.40 2.53 -4.82
C HIS A 253 3.22 3.81 -4.57
N LEU A 254 3.92 4.34 -5.58
CA LEU A 254 4.64 5.61 -5.49
C LEU A 254 3.70 6.78 -5.25
N SER A 255 2.59 6.85 -5.98
CA SER A 255 1.60 7.93 -5.81
C SER A 255 0.96 7.86 -4.42
N SER A 256 0.71 6.64 -3.92
CA SER A 256 0.23 6.46 -2.55
C SER A 256 1.25 6.91 -1.50
N LEU A 257 2.56 6.66 -1.71
CA LEU A 257 3.63 7.15 -0.83
C LEU A 257 3.69 8.67 -0.82
N VAL A 258 3.70 9.31 -1.99
CA VAL A 258 3.74 10.77 -2.11
C VAL A 258 2.50 11.39 -1.48
N ALA A 259 1.31 10.84 -1.75
CA ALA A 259 0.06 11.26 -1.13
C ALA A 259 0.14 11.16 0.41
N SER A 260 0.67 10.05 0.93
CA SER A 260 0.85 9.83 2.37
C SER A 260 1.79 10.85 3.00
N CYS A 261 2.91 11.15 2.34
CA CYS A 261 3.86 12.14 2.83
C CYS A 261 3.29 13.57 2.78
N CYS A 262 2.48 13.89 1.76
CA CYS A 262 1.77 15.17 1.70
C CYS A 262 0.80 15.36 2.86
N TRP A 263 0.24 14.26 3.37
CA TRP A 263 -0.72 14.25 4.48
C TRP A 263 -0.07 14.07 5.86
N TRP A 264 1.26 13.98 5.90
CA TRP A 264 1.99 13.82 7.13
C TRP A 264 1.85 15.06 8.03
N ASP A 265 1.74 14.84 9.34
CA ASP A 265 1.63 15.86 10.40
C ASP A 265 0.58 16.97 10.15
N THR A 266 -0.49 16.68 9.40
CA THR A 266 -1.62 17.58 9.10
C THR A 266 -1.29 18.90 8.37
N ASN A 267 -0.02 19.22 8.12
CA ASN A 267 0.40 20.43 7.42
C ASN A 267 0.45 20.25 5.89
N MET A 268 -0.69 19.89 5.32
CA MET A 268 -0.84 19.52 3.91
C MET A 268 -0.32 20.60 2.94
N THR A 269 -0.65 21.87 3.19
CA THR A 269 -0.23 22.98 2.34
C THR A 269 1.28 23.17 2.31
N SER A 270 1.99 22.90 3.42
CA SER A 270 3.46 22.99 3.43
C SER A 270 4.10 21.87 2.63
N HIS A 271 3.58 20.63 2.75
CA HIS A 271 4.14 19.47 2.08
C HIS A 271 3.85 19.46 0.59
N ILE A 272 2.65 19.87 0.16
CA ILE A 272 2.35 19.96 -1.27
C ILE A 272 3.20 21.01 -1.97
N LYS A 273 3.64 22.07 -1.26
CA LYS A 273 4.59 23.07 -1.79
C LYS A 273 6.01 22.53 -1.97
N ILE A 274 6.37 21.43 -1.29
CA ILE A 274 7.65 20.72 -1.55
C ILE A 274 7.56 20.02 -2.91
N LEU A 275 6.42 19.40 -3.22
CA LEU A 275 6.19 18.74 -4.50
C LEU A 275 5.99 19.75 -5.64
N LEU A 276 5.24 20.82 -5.39
CA LEU A 276 4.79 21.80 -6.37
C LEU A 276 5.17 23.22 -5.93
N PRO A 277 6.47 23.57 -5.93
CA PRO A 277 6.94 24.87 -5.44
C PRO A 277 6.56 26.05 -6.36
N PHE A 278 6.16 25.78 -7.61
CA PHE A 278 5.81 26.78 -8.61
C PHE A 278 4.43 26.52 -9.19
N GLU A 279 3.66 27.57 -9.45
CA GLU A 279 2.30 27.51 -9.98
C GLU A 279 2.22 26.76 -11.32
N GLN A 280 3.18 26.99 -12.22
CA GLN A 280 3.23 26.28 -13.51
C GLN A 280 3.36 24.75 -13.32
N LYS A 281 4.26 24.30 -12.42
CA LYS A 281 4.40 22.88 -12.09
C LYS A 281 3.08 22.34 -11.50
N ALA A 282 2.40 23.13 -10.67
CA ALA A 282 1.11 22.72 -10.10
C ALA A 282 0.07 22.43 -11.18
N TYR A 283 -0.07 23.29 -12.20
CA TYR A 283 -1.01 23.07 -13.29
C TYR A 283 -0.68 21.86 -14.15
N GLU A 284 0.59 21.66 -14.50
CA GLU A 284 1.03 20.48 -15.25
C GLU A 284 0.76 19.18 -14.47
N PHE A 285 1.02 19.19 -13.17
CA PHE A 285 0.75 18.06 -12.28
C PHE A 285 -0.74 17.79 -12.15
N VAL A 286 -1.55 18.82 -11.91
CA VAL A 286 -3.02 18.70 -11.84
C VAL A 286 -3.58 18.13 -13.14
N GLN A 287 -3.12 18.57 -14.31
CA GLN A 287 -3.52 17.96 -15.58
C GLN A 287 -3.15 16.49 -15.68
N ALA A 288 -1.97 16.11 -15.20
CA ALA A 288 -1.54 14.71 -15.17
C ALA A 288 -2.45 13.86 -14.27
N LEU A 289 -2.82 14.37 -13.09
CA LEU A 289 -3.78 13.70 -12.19
C LEU A 289 -5.15 13.55 -12.85
N ILE A 290 -5.66 14.61 -13.48
CA ILE A 290 -6.97 14.58 -14.16
C ILE A 290 -6.97 13.54 -15.28
N ARG A 291 -5.92 13.48 -16.11
CA ARG A 291 -5.80 12.45 -17.17
C ARG A 291 -5.87 11.03 -16.62
N ASN A 292 -5.25 10.79 -15.46
CA ASN A 292 -5.31 9.48 -14.82
C ASN A 292 -6.71 9.20 -14.24
N ILE A 293 -7.36 10.17 -13.60
CA ILE A 293 -8.71 10.03 -13.01
C ILE A 293 -9.77 9.79 -14.09
N ASP A 294 -9.67 10.51 -15.22
CA ASP A 294 -10.57 10.38 -16.37
C ASP A 294 -10.34 9.08 -17.16
N HIS A 295 -9.31 8.29 -16.84
CA HIS A 295 -9.10 7.00 -17.48
C HIS A 295 -10.13 5.97 -17.00
N THR A 296 -11.21 5.83 -17.77
CA THR A 296 -12.39 4.99 -17.47
C THR A 296 -12.07 3.60 -16.91
N PRO A 297 -11.08 2.84 -17.43
CA PRO A 297 -10.77 1.51 -16.90
C PRO A 297 -10.40 1.48 -15.42
N PHE A 298 -9.83 2.54 -14.85
CA PHE A 298 -9.57 2.57 -13.41
C PHE A 298 -10.87 2.63 -12.61
N ASN A 299 -11.83 3.43 -13.06
CA ASN A 299 -13.13 3.59 -12.41
C ASN A 299 -14.00 2.32 -12.50
N GLU A 300 -13.86 1.55 -13.59
CA GLU A 300 -14.59 0.29 -13.78
C GLU A 300 -14.02 -0.89 -12.98
N ARG A 301 -12.75 -0.82 -12.56
CA ARG A 301 -12.03 -1.92 -11.89
C ARG A 301 -11.81 -1.73 -10.40
N ILE A 302 -12.28 -0.62 -9.84
CA ILE A 302 -12.23 -0.39 -8.39
C ILE A 302 -12.92 -1.52 -7.62
N THR A 303 -12.35 -1.88 -6.47
CA THR A 303 -12.90 -2.94 -5.63
C THR A 303 -13.03 -2.47 -4.17
N VAL A 304 -13.76 -3.23 -3.36
CA VAL A 304 -13.81 -3.03 -1.90
C VAL A 304 -12.43 -3.25 -1.25
N GLU A 305 -11.55 -4.03 -1.89
CA GLU A 305 -10.20 -4.28 -1.39
C GLU A 305 -9.26 -3.14 -1.79
N TRP A 306 -8.71 -2.46 -0.79
CA TRP A 306 -7.72 -1.42 -1.03
C TRP A 306 -6.47 -1.95 -1.76
N SER A 307 -6.10 -3.21 -1.56
CA SER A 307 -4.91 -3.83 -2.18
C SER A 307 -4.94 -3.94 -3.71
N ASN A 308 -6.04 -3.57 -4.37
CA ASN A 308 -6.13 -3.47 -5.81
C ASN A 308 -5.42 -2.20 -6.33
N GLU A 309 -4.52 -2.36 -7.29
CA GLU A 309 -3.65 -1.27 -7.76
C GLU A 309 -4.43 -0.13 -8.42
N ASP A 310 -5.49 -0.42 -9.18
CA ASP A 310 -6.38 0.60 -9.77
C ASP A 310 -7.06 1.43 -8.67
N THR A 311 -7.56 0.75 -7.63
CA THR A 311 -8.20 1.36 -6.44
C THR A 311 -7.20 2.27 -5.70
N MET A 312 -5.97 1.80 -5.45
CA MET A 312 -4.99 2.62 -4.77
C MET A 312 -4.54 3.83 -5.58
N LEU A 313 -4.38 3.66 -6.90
CA LEU A 313 -4.00 4.76 -7.78
C LEU A 313 -5.08 5.83 -7.80
N LEU A 314 -6.35 5.44 -7.97
CA LEU A 314 -7.46 6.38 -7.97
C LEU A 314 -7.58 7.11 -6.64
N ASP A 315 -7.50 6.39 -5.51
CA ASP A 315 -7.47 6.97 -4.16
C ASP A 315 -6.35 7.99 -4.01
N SER A 316 -5.13 7.65 -4.43
CA SER A 316 -3.97 8.53 -4.31
C SER A 316 -4.05 9.76 -5.21
N ASN A 317 -4.52 9.60 -6.45
CA ASN A 317 -4.68 10.71 -7.39
C ASN A 317 -5.77 11.68 -6.91
N LEU A 318 -6.90 11.17 -6.40
CA LEU A 318 -7.94 12.02 -5.82
C LEU A 318 -7.43 12.75 -4.57
N LEU A 319 -6.67 12.07 -3.70
CA LEU A 319 -6.10 12.69 -2.52
C LEU A 319 -5.11 13.81 -2.88
N LEU A 320 -4.23 13.56 -3.85
CA LEU A 320 -3.27 14.55 -4.35
C LEU A 320 -3.97 15.72 -5.05
N LEU A 321 -5.04 15.45 -5.81
CA LEU A 321 -5.83 16.49 -6.47
C LEU A 321 -6.56 17.37 -5.45
N LEU A 322 -7.18 16.75 -4.43
CA LEU A 322 -7.80 17.46 -3.31
C LEU A 322 -6.78 18.34 -2.58
N THR A 323 -5.58 17.82 -2.34
CA THR A 323 -4.48 18.58 -1.69
C THR A 323 -4.00 19.74 -2.56
N SER A 324 -3.98 19.55 -3.89
CA SER A 324 -3.55 20.59 -4.84
C SER A 324 -4.54 21.76 -4.91
N LEU A 325 -5.78 21.61 -4.46
CA LEU A 325 -6.76 22.70 -4.39
C LEU A 325 -6.39 23.81 -3.39
N ASP A 326 -5.43 23.56 -2.50
CA ASP A 326 -4.89 24.56 -1.57
C ASP A 326 -3.77 25.43 -2.18
N ILE A 327 -3.35 25.12 -3.41
CA ILE A 327 -2.46 25.99 -4.20
C ILE A 327 -3.31 27.09 -4.83
N GLU A 328 -2.79 28.32 -4.80
CA GLU A 328 -3.46 29.50 -5.35
C GLU A 328 -3.95 29.26 -6.78
N ASN A 329 -5.17 29.72 -7.09
CA ASN A 329 -5.84 29.61 -8.39
C ASN A 329 -6.09 28.19 -8.95
N SER A 330 -5.64 27.12 -8.27
CA SER A 330 -5.84 25.74 -8.74
C SER A 330 -7.31 25.34 -8.82
N SER A 331 -8.15 25.86 -7.92
CA SER A 331 -9.60 25.65 -7.98
C SER A 331 -10.22 26.23 -9.26
N CYS A 332 -9.80 27.43 -9.69
CA CYS A 332 -10.27 28.05 -10.93
C CYS A 332 -9.80 27.28 -12.16
N PHE A 333 -8.55 26.79 -12.14
CA PHE A 333 -8.00 25.97 -13.20
C PHE A 333 -8.79 24.66 -13.35
N ILE A 334 -9.06 23.94 -12.26
CA ILE A 334 -9.82 22.69 -12.27
C ILE A 334 -11.26 22.92 -12.74
N ARG A 335 -11.89 24.03 -12.34
CA ARG A 335 -13.23 24.41 -12.81
C ARG A 335 -13.35 24.54 -14.32
N SER A 336 -12.26 24.85 -15.01
CA SER A 336 -12.27 24.97 -16.48
C SER A 336 -12.31 23.62 -17.21
N ASN A 337 -12.16 22.50 -16.49
CA ASN A 337 -12.14 21.16 -17.07
C ASN A 337 -13.45 20.41 -16.81
N THR A 338 -14.36 20.46 -17.78
CA THR A 338 -15.72 19.93 -17.64
C THR A 338 -15.79 18.39 -17.62
N SER A 339 -14.86 17.67 -18.26
CA SER A 339 -14.89 16.19 -18.27
C SER A 339 -14.67 15.59 -16.89
N LEU A 340 -13.85 16.25 -16.07
CA LEU A 340 -13.55 15.82 -14.71
C LEU A 340 -14.80 15.80 -13.83
N PHE A 341 -15.77 16.69 -14.06
CA PHE A 341 -16.95 16.77 -13.20
C PHE A 341 -17.78 15.50 -13.32
N ASP A 342 -18.11 15.08 -14.54
CA ASP A 342 -18.88 13.86 -14.78
C ASP A 342 -18.17 12.63 -14.22
N THR A 343 -16.84 12.56 -14.38
CA THR A 343 -16.02 11.50 -13.79
C THR A 343 -16.12 11.49 -12.27
N LEU A 344 -15.95 12.63 -11.61
CA LEU A 344 -16.00 12.74 -10.15
C LEU A 344 -17.39 12.40 -9.59
N ILE A 345 -18.46 12.81 -10.27
CA ILE A 345 -19.84 12.47 -9.87
C ILE A 345 -20.02 10.95 -9.94
N SER A 346 -19.67 10.35 -11.08
CA SER A 346 -19.76 8.90 -11.28
C SER A 346 -18.97 8.14 -10.20
N VAL A 347 -17.71 8.53 -9.96
CA VAL A 347 -16.85 7.91 -8.94
C VAL A 347 -17.44 8.08 -7.54
N ALA A 348 -17.96 9.26 -7.21
CA ALA A 348 -18.52 9.54 -5.89
C ALA A 348 -19.77 8.70 -5.59
N GLU A 349 -20.59 8.42 -6.61
CA GLU A 349 -21.86 7.70 -6.47
C GLU A 349 -21.72 6.18 -6.61
N THR A 350 -20.73 5.70 -7.36
CA THR A 350 -20.62 4.28 -7.73
C THR A 350 -19.47 3.54 -7.06
N SER A 351 -18.48 4.26 -6.51
CA SER A 351 -17.31 3.60 -5.92
C SER A 351 -17.70 2.75 -4.71
N PRO A 352 -17.26 1.48 -4.64
CA PRO A 352 -17.44 0.63 -3.48
C PRO A 352 -16.43 0.94 -2.37
N PHE A 353 -15.53 1.90 -2.61
CA PHE A 353 -14.49 2.30 -1.68
C PHE A 353 -14.77 3.69 -1.10
N ASP A 354 -15.23 3.67 0.13
CA ASP A 354 -15.66 4.80 0.93
C ASP A 354 -14.78 6.08 0.83
N ARG A 355 -13.47 5.94 0.99
CA ARG A 355 -12.54 7.06 0.96
C ARG A 355 -12.43 7.71 -0.42
N ILE A 356 -12.55 6.93 -1.50
CA ILE A 356 -12.58 7.46 -2.87
C ILE A 356 -13.82 8.33 -3.05
N CYS A 357 -14.98 7.88 -2.57
CA CYS A 357 -16.22 8.66 -2.63
C CYS A 357 -16.07 10.00 -1.90
N LEU A 358 -15.50 9.97 -0.68
CA LEU A 358 -15.25 11.18 0.09
C LEU A 358 -14.30 12.14 -0.63
N CYS A 359 -13.19 11.66 -1.18
CA CYS A 359 -12.25 12.53 -1.88
C CYS A 359 -12.91 13.17 -3.10
N ALA A 360 -13.69 12.39 -3.86
CA ALA A 360 -14.43 12.89 -5.01
C ALA A 360 -15.45 13.98 -4.61
N TYR A 361 -16.27 13.73 -3.59
CA TYR A 361 -17.19 14.74 -3.05
C TYR A 361 -16.46 15.96 -2.47
N GLY A 362 -15.32 15.76 -1.81
CA GLY A 362 -14.47 16.84 -1.29
C GLY A 362 -13.95 17.75 -2.40
N ILE A 363 -13.49 17.18 -3.52
CA ILE A 363 -13.07 17.94 -4.70
C ILE A 363 -14.27 18.69 -5.30
N LEU A 364 -15.40 18.00 -5.51
CA LEU A 364 -16.63 18.61 -6.03
C LEU A 364 -17.09 19.80 -5.18
N SER A 365 -17.05 19.68 -3.85
CA SER A 365 -17.41 20.76 -2.91
C SER A 365 -16.57 22.03 -3.04
N ARG A 366 -15.33 21.91 -3.54
CA ARG A 366 -14.40 23.03 -3.72
C ARG A 366 -14.57 23.69 -5.08
N ILE A 367 -14.99 22.95 -6.09
CA ILE A 367 -15.04 23.41 -7.49
C ILE A 367 -16.44 23.79 -7.96
N LEU A 368 -17.50 23.18 -7.43
CA LEU A 368 -18.88 23.49 -7.83
C LEU A 368 -19.43 24.74 -7.12
N SER A 369 -20.55 25.26 -7.64
CA SER A 369 -21.30 26.33 -6.98
C SER A 369 -22.22 25.78 -5.89
N ASP A 370 -22.66 26.64 -4.96
CA ASP A 370 -23.57 26.25 -3.88
C ASP A 370 -24.90 25.66 -4.40
N GLU A 371 -25.39 26.11 -5.56
CA GLU A 371 -26.63 25.60 -6.14
C GLU A 371 -26.44 24.20 -6.74
N ASP A 372 -25.33 23.96 -7.45
CA ASP A 372 -25.00 22.64 -7.98
C ASP A 372 -24.81 21.62 -6.84
N LEU A 373 -24.15 22.03 -5.74
CA LEU A 373 -23.94 21.18 -4.57
C LEU A 373 -25.26 20.81 -3.86
N LYS A 374 -26.23 21.73 -3.81
CA LYS A 374 -27.57 21.45 -3.26
C LYS A 374 -28.31 20.43 -4.11
N GLU A 375 -28.27 20.56 -5.43
CA GLU A 375 -28.93 19.65 -6.36
C GLU A 375 -28.37 18.23 -6.23
N MET A 376 -27.05 18.11 -6.10
CA MET A 376 -26.34 16.85 -5.90
C MET A 376 -26.55 16.18 -4.53
N LYS A 377 -27.16 16.87 -3.56
CA LYS A 377 -27.33 16.38 -2.17
C LYS A 377 -26.03 15.91 -1.51
N VAL A 378 -24.88 16.49 -1.88
CA VAL A 378 -23.54 16.10 -1.40
C VAL A 378 -23.51 16.03 0.14
N ALA A 379 -24.12 17.00 0.82
CA ALA A 379 -24.20 17.04 2.27
C ALA A 379 -24.93 15.81 2.87
N ASN A 380 -26.01 15.33 2.25
CA ASN A 380 -26.73 14.16 2.75
C ASN A 380 -25.92 12.88 2.55
N ASN A 381 -25.24 12.75 1.41
CA ASN A 381 -24.41 11.58 1.11
C ASN A 381 -23.19 11.53 2.03
N MET A 382 -22.53 12.68 2.26
CA MET A 382 -21.46 12.80 3.26
C MET A 382 -21.96 12.46 4.67
N CYS A 383 -23.14 12.92 5.08
CA CYS A 383 -23.71 12.59 6.40
C CYS A 383 -23.99 11.09 6.56
N GLN A 384 -24.62 10.44 5.57
CA GLN A 384 -24.87 9.00 5.60
C GLN A 384 -23.56 8.21 5.71
N PHE A 385 -22.57 8.63 4.93
CA PHE A 385 -21.23 8.08 5.00
C PHE A 385 -20.63 8.16 6.42
N PHE A 386 -20.69 9.32 7.08
CA PHE A 386 -20.13 9.47 8.43
C PHE A 386 -20.82 8.57 9.43
N MET A 387 -22.15 8.43 9.34
CA MET A 387 -22.89 7.54 10.23
C MET A 387 -22.48 6.09 10.00
N ASN A 388 -22.27 5.67 8.75
CA ASN A 388 -21.78 4.33 8.42
C ASN A 388 -20.36 4.10 8.98
N ILE A 389 -19.43 5.06 8.82
CA ILE A 389 -18.09 4.94 9.40
C ILE A 389 -18.15 4.88 10.92
N LEU A 390 -18.97 5.71 11.57
CA LEU A 390 -19.11 5.71 13.02
C LEU A 390 -19.67 4.38 13.53
N GLU A 391 -20.65 3.80 12.83
CA GLU A 391 -21.20 2.48 13.15
C GLU A 391 -20.15 1.37 12.97
N GLN A 392 -19.37 1.42 11.88
CA GLN A 392 -18.27 0.47 11.66
C GLN A 392 -17.18 0.61 12.74
N ALA A 393 -16.77 1.83 13.07
CA ALA A 393 -15.81 2.12 14.13
C ALA A 393 -16.32 1.72 15.52
N TRP A 394 -17.64 1.79 15.75
CA TRP A 394 -18.26 1.30 16.99
C TRP A 394 -18.17 -0.22 17.11
N ASN A 395 -18.40 -0.93 16.00
CA ASN A 395 -18.39 -2.39 15.96
C ASN A 395 -16.97 -2.98 15.97
N ASP A 396 -15.99 -2.31 15.34
CA ASP A 396 -14.58 -2.68 15.41
C ASP A 396 -13.67 -1.44 15.58
N PRO A 397 -13.44 -0.98 16.83
CA PRO A 397 -12.63 0.21 17.11
C PRO A 397 -11.16 0.12 16.68
N SER A 398 -10.70 -1.06 16.22
CA SER A 398 -9.32 -1.31 15.80
C SER A 398 -9.10 -1.18 14.30
N GLN A 399 -10.16 -1.08 13.49
CA GLN A 399 -10.05 -1.06 12.02
C GLN A 399 -9.74 0.33 11.43
N LYS A 400 -9.17 0.29 10.21
CA LYS A 400 -8.93 1.29 9.14
C LYS A 400 -9.31 2.77 9.31
N TYR A 401 -10.39 3.14 10.00
CA TYR A 401 -10.92 4.51 10.09
C TYR A 401 -9.99 5.50 10.82
N LYS A 402 -8.98 4.98 11.54
CA LYS A 402 -7.97 5.81 12.23
C LYS A 402 -6.91 6.39 11.32
N GLN A 403 -6.84 5.93 10.07
CA GLN A 403 -5.78 6.32 9.15
C GLN A 403 -5.89 7.76 8.64
N ILE A 404 -7.10 8.31 8.51
CA ILE A 404 -7.29 9.74 8.22
C ILE A 404 -8.31 10.29 9.21
N PRO A 405 -7.95 11.29 10.01
CA PRO A 405 -8.96 12.05 10.74
C PRO A 405 -9.97 12.63 9.76
N VAL A 406 -11.25 12.32 9.96
CA VAL A 406 -12.37 12.86 9.17
C VAL A 406 -12.30 14.39 9.04
N SER A 407 -11.87 15.07 10.10
CA SER A 407 -11.64 16.52 10.12
C SER A 407 -10.74 16.99 8.98
N ASN A 408 -9.74 16.19 8.60
CA ASN A 408 -8.78 16.52 7.55
C ASN A 408 -9.38 16.32 6.15
N LEU A 409 -10.32 15.38 5.98
CA LEU A 409 -11.05 15.20 4.71
C LEU A 409 -12.11 16.27 4.49
N LEU A 410 -12.71 16.77 5.58
CA LEU A 410 -13.78 17.75 5.53
C LEU A 410 -13.29 19.19 5.42
N ASN A 411 -11.99 19.43 5.62
CA ASN A 411 -11.39 20.76 5.63
C ASN A 411 -12.23 21.77 6.45
N SER A 412 -12.82 21.31 7.57
CA SER A 412 -13.42 22.23 8.53
C SER A 412 -12.26 22.90 9.25
N LYS A 413 -11.85 24.07 8.76
CA LYS A 413 -11.32 25.08 9.66
C LYS A 413 -12.43 25.35 10.71
N LEU A 414 -12.45 24.57 11.78
CA LEU A 414 -12.79 25.09 13.09
C LEU A 414 -11.64 26.02 13.50
N GLU A 415 -11.44 27.10 12.75
CA GLU A 415 -10.79 28.30 13.27
C GLU A 415 -11.81 28.98 14.19
N SER A 416 -12.13 28.31 15.31
CA SER A 416 -12.62 29.01 16.49
C SER A 416 -11.38 29.24 17.37
N SER A 417 -10.83 30.44 17.51
CA SER A 417 -11.58 31.65 17.86
C SER A 417 -12.77 31.35 18.79
N PHE A 418 -12.48 30.57 19.85
CA PHE A 418 -13.19 30.64 21.12
C PHE A 418 -12.19 31.02 22.21
N GLU A 419 -11.55 32.19 22.02
CA GLU A 419 -11.32 33.07 23.15
C GLU A 419 -12.65 33.80 23.37
N TYR A 420 -13.16 33.77 24.61
CA TYR A 420 -14.47 34.24 25.09
C TYR A 420 -15.66 33.30 24.86
N PHE A 421 -15.88 32.37 25.79
CA PHE A 421 -16.91 32.49 26.84
C PHE A 421 -16.56 31.62 28.05
#